data_AF-A0AAU8U6M1-F1
#
_entry.id   AF-A0AAU8U6M1-F1
#
_cell.length_a   1.000
_cell.length_b   1.000
_cell.length_c   1.000
_cell.angle_alpha   90.00
_cell.angle_beta   90.00
_cell.angle_gamma   90.00
#
_symmetry.space_group_name_H-M   'P 1'
#
loop_
_entity.id
_entity.type
_entity.pdbx_description
1 polymer ?
#
loop_
_entity_poly.entity_id
_entity_poly.type
_entity_poly.pdbx_seq_one_letter_code
_entity_poly.pdbx_strand_id
1 'polypeptide(L)'
;MTISNKSLQTRENIKSSLLKLMEAQPFTSITIQDIVKEADLNRSSFYRYFDDKYAVVEEIENEIIDNLKNEAIGQVEELFAQTSKYEVLFYILNKFSKDTTRSSILLGENGDPSFVHKMTKSVKVNFPTDVRQMEIPSKYDELANDLKASAVINFLAKFEAYNKKYTIEEIAYFFSLI
;
A
#
# COMPACT_ATOMS: atom_id res chain seq x y z
N MET A 1 24.24 -16.66 0.76
CA MET A 1 24.79 -16.08 -0.49
C MET A 1 24.56 -14.58 -0.43
N THR A 2 25.62 -13.78 -0.47
CA THR A 2 25.52 -12.32 -0.47
C THR A 2 24.91 -11.87 -1.80
N ILE A 3 23.71 -11.30 -1.78
CA ILE A 3 23.09 -10.74 -2.98
C ILE A 3 23.99 -9.60 -3.47
N SER A 4 24.45 -9.65 -4.73
CA SER A 4 25.29 -8.58 -5.27
C SER A 4 24.46 -7.30 -5.45
N ASN A 5 25.08 -6.13 -5.29
CA ASN A 5 24.40 -4.84 -5.49
C ASN A 5 23.73 -4.77 -6.88
N LYS A 6 24.39 -5.32 -7.91
CA LYS A 6 23.84 -5.45 -9.28
C LYS A 6 22.57 -6.32 -9.34
N SER A 7 22.50 -7.39 -8.55
CA SER A 7 21.34 -8.27 -8.45
C SER A 7 20.13 -7.53 -7.86
N LEU A 8 20.34 -6.76 -6.78
CA LEU A 8 19.29 -5.91 -6.19
C LEU A 8 18.82 -4.84 -7.18
N GLN A 9 19.76 -4.13 -7.82
CA GLN A 9 19.43 -3.11 -8.82
C GLN A 9 18.58 -3.65 -9.97
N THR A 10 18.88 -4.86 -10.44
CA THR A 10 18.11 -5.49 -11.52
C THR A 10 16.71 -5.88 -11.04
N ARG A 11 16.59 -6.39 -9.81
CA ARG A 11 15.30 -6.73 -9.19
C ARG A 11 14.41 -5.50 -9.04
N GLU A 12 14.97 -4.38 -8.56
CA GLU A 12 14.29 -3.08 -8.50
C GLU A 12 13.87 -2.58 -9.88
N ASN A 13 14.75 -2.66 -10.87
CA ASN A 13 14.42 -2.23 -12.24
C ASN A 13 13.20 -2.99 -12.79
N ILE A 14 13.13 -4.32 -12.59
CA ILE A 14 11.97 -5.13 -12.99
C ILE A 14 10.69 -4.65 -12.29
N LYS A 15 10.74 -4.39 -10.98
CA LYS A 15 9.59 -3.88 -10.22
C LYS A 15 9.13 -2.51 -10.72
N SER A 16 10.06 -1.58 -10.92
CA SER A 16 9.76 -0.24 -11.43
C SER A 16 9.18 -0.28 -12.85
N SER A 17 9.71 -1.13 -13.73
CA SER A 17 9.17 -1.32 -15.08
C SER A 17 7.74 -1.89 -15.07
N LEU A 18 7.44 -2.85 -14.19
CA LEU A 18 6.08 -3.35 -14.04
C LEU A 18 5.12 -2.22 -13.58
N LEU A 19 5.49 -1.47 -12.55
CA LEU A 19 4.67 -0.37 -12.03
C LEU A 19 4.40 0.70 -13.10
N LYS A 20 5.42 1.08 -13.87
CA LYS A 20 5.29 2.04 -14.95
C LYS A 20 4.34 1.56 -16.06
N LEU A 21 4.34 0.26 -16.37
CA LEU A 21 3.36 -0.31 -17.29
C LEU A 21 1.94 -0.28 -16.70
N MET A 22 1.80 -0.53 -15.40
CA MET A 22 0.52 -0.49 -14.68
C MET A 22 -0.08 0.92 -14.61
N GLU A 23 0.71 1.99 -14.74
CA GLU A 23 0.16 3.35 -14.92
C GLU A 23 -0.68 3.48 -16.19
N ALA A 24 -0.37 2.70 -17.25
CA ALA A 24 -0.98 2.84 -18.57
C ALA A 24 -2.00 1.75 -18.92
N GLN A 25 -1.92 0.56 -18.32
CA GLN A 25 -2.80 -0.58 -18.65
C GLN A 25 -3.00 -1.53 -17.46
N PRO A 26 -4.09 -2.32 -17.45
CA PRO A 26 -4.35 -3.27 -16.36
C PRO A 26 -3.24 -4.31 -16.16
N PHE A 27 -2.90 -4.61 -14.91
CA PHE A 27 -1.91 -5.64 -14.56
C PHE A 27 -2.14 -6.98 -15.27
N THR A 28 -3.40 -7.38 -15.43
CA THR A 28 -3.78 -8.64 -16.07
C THR A 28 -3.38 -8.71 -17.55
N SER A 29 -3.30 -7.58 -18.27
CA SER A 29 -2.90 -7.53 -19.68
C SER A 29 -1.38 -7.49 -19.89
N ILE A 30 -0.62 -7.05 -18.89
CA ILE A 30 0.84 -6.92 -18.99
C ILE A 30 1.48 -8.30 -19.16
N THR A 31 2.40 -8.44 -20.12
CA THR A 31 3.15 -9.68 -20.32
C THR A 31 4.59 -9.55 -19.81
N ILE A 32 5.26 -10.69 -19.58
CA ILE A 32 6.70 -10.71 -19.31
C ILE A 32 7.48 -10.02 -20.45
N GLN A 33 7.00 -10.10 -21.69
CA GLN A 33 7.65 -9.47 -22.83
C GLN A 33 7.61 -7.94 -22.76
N ASP A 34 6.53 -7.37 -22.21
CA ASP A 34 6.40 -5.93 -22.01
C ASP A 34 7.33 -5.47 -20.88
N ILE A 35 7.35 -6.20 -19.76
CA ILE A 35 8.20 -5.90 -18.61
C ILE A 35 9.68 -5.88 -19.01
N VAL A 36 10.15 -6.91 -19.73
CA VAL A 36 11.57 -6.98 -20.11
C VAL A 36 11.94 -5.95 -21.18
N LYS A 37 11.00 -5.53 -22.03
CA LYS A 37 11.23 -4.41 -22.96
C LYS A 37 11.37 -3.10 -22.20
N GLU A 38 10.47 -2.83 -21.26
CA GLU A 38 10.50 -1.63 -20.43
C GLU A 38 11.75 -1.58 -19.54
N ALA A 39 12.21 -2.74 -19.06
CA ALA A 39 13.39 -2.86 -18.20
C ALA A 39 14.73 -2.88 -18.96
N ASP A 40 14.73 -2.92 -20.30
CA ASP A 40 15.90 -3.18 -21.14
C ASP A 40 16.64 -4.48 -20.75
N LEU A 41 15.87 -5.58 -20.68
CA LEU A 41 16.34 -6.91 -20.29
C LEU A 41 15.94 -7.99 -21.30
N ASN A 42 16.65 -9.11 -21.22
CA ASN A 42 16.24 -10.34 -21.89
C ASN A 42 15.29 -11.16 -21.00
N ARG A 43 14.41 -11.97 -21.60
CA ARG A 43 13.52 -12.88 -20.85
C ARG A 43 14.30 -13.85 -19.95
N SER A 44 15.46 -14.33 -20.41
CA SER A 44 16.34 -15.17 -19.59
C SER A 44 16.84 -14.45 -18.35
N SER A 45 17.09 -13.13 -18.43
CA SER A 45 17.48 -12.32 -17.27
C SER A 45 16.33 -12.17 -16.28
N PHE A 46 15.09 -11.98 -16.75
CA PHE A 46 13.90 -11.90 -15.88
C PHE A 46 13.75 -13.15 -15.02
N TYR A 47 13.81 -14.33 -15.64
CA TYR A 47 13.64 -15.62 -14.95
C TYR A 47 14.77 -15.96 -13.98
N ARG A 48 15.85 -15.18 -13.92
CA ARG A 48 16.84 -15.29 -12.84
C ARG A 48 16.38 -14.66 -11.53
N TYR A 49 15.36 -13.80 -11.57
CA TYR A 49 14.88 -13.03 -10.43
C TYR A 49 13.44 -13.40 -10.06
N PHE A 50 12.58 -13.67 -11.02
CA PHE A 50 11.15 -13.92 -10.81
C PHE A 50 10.65 -15.04 -11.71
N ASP A 51 9.77 -15.89 -11.17
CA ASP A 51 9.18 -17.00 -11.91
C ASP A 51 8.13 -16.52 -12.93
N ASP A 52 7.37 -15.49 -12.58
CA ASP A 52 6.39 -14.84 -13.44
C ASP A 52 6.11 -13.39 -12.99
N LYS A 53 5.15 -12.72 -13.65
CA LYS A 53 4.75 -11.34 -13.29
C LYS A 53 4.01 -11.24 -11.95
N TYR A 54 3.40 -12.33 -11.48
CA TYR A 54 2.68 -12.36 -10.21
C TYR A 54 3.67 -12.39 -9.05
N ALA A 55 4.80 -13.10 -9.18
CA ALA A 55 5.89 -13.03 -8.21
C ALA A 55 6.48 -11.61 -8.08
N VAL A 56 6.54 -10.85 -9.18
CA VAL A 56 6.98 -9.44 -9.13
C VAL A 56 5.98 -8.58 -8.36
N VAL A 57 4.68 -8.69 -8.69
CA VAL A 57 3.66 -7.87 -8.03
C VAL A 57 3.55 -8.22 -6.55
N GLU A 58 3.56 -9.51 -6.21
CA GLU A 58 3.47 -9.98 -4.82
C GLU A 58 4.62 -9.45 -3.96
N GLU A 59 5.83 -9.36 -4.50
CA GLU A 59 6.96 -8.78 -3.78
C GLU A 59 6.76 -7.28 -3.54
N ILE A 60 6.31 -6.52 -4.54
CA ILE A 60 5.98 -5.10 -4.40
C ILE A 60 4.93 -4.91 -3.30
N GLU A 61 3.86 -5.72 -3.31
CA GLU A 61 2.79 -5.67 -2.32
C GLU A 61 3.29 -5.97 -0.91
N ASN A 62 4.14 -7.00 -0.77
CA ASN A 62 4.71 -7.39 0.51
C ASN A 62 5.60 -6.29 1.07
N GLU A 63 6.41 -5.64 0.23
CA GLU A 63 7.22 -4.48 0.64
C GLU A 63 6.34 -3.33 1.16
N ILE A 64 5.26 -2.99 0.46
CA ILE A 64 4.35 -1.93 0.91
C ILE A 64 3.71 -2.32 2.26
N ILE A 65 3.20 -3.55 2.37
CA ILE A 65 2.56 -4.04 3.59
C ILE A 65 3.55 -4.10 4.76
N ASP A 66 4.77 -4.55 4.53
CA ASP A 66 5.78 -4.68 5.57
C ASP A 66 6.32 -3.30 5.98
N ASN A 67 6.40 -2.33 5.06
CA ASN A 67 6.68 -0.94 5.41
C ASN A 67 5.59 -0.36 6.34
N LEU A 68 4.32 -0.73 6.14
CA LEU A 68 3.24 -0.33 7.04
C LEU A 68 3.34 -1.00 8.42
N LYS A 69 3.74 -2.27 8.48
CA LYS A 69 3.90 -3.02 9.74
C LYS A 69 5.12 -2.58 10.53
N ASN A 70 6.29 -2.57 9.90
CA ASN A 70 7.58 -2.41 10.57
C ASN A 70 7.73 -1.03 11.20
N GLU A 71 7.10 -0.01 10.63
CA GLU A 71 7.12 1.32 11.22
C GLU A 71 6.06 1.48 12.32
N ALA A 72 4.98 0.66 12.31
CA ALA A 72 3.94 0.68 13.33
C ALA A 72 4.45 0.15 14.69
N ILE A 73 5.28 -0.89 14.71
CA ILE A 73 5.56 -1.71 15.90
C ILE A 73 6.37 -0.98 17.02
N GLY A 74 6.83 0.27 16.85
CA GLY A 74 7.61 0.98 17.88
C GLY A 74 7.01 2.27 18.44
N GLN A 75 6.14 2.97 17.71
CA GLN A 75 5.61 4.30 18.11
C GLN A 75 4.08 4.33 18.22
N VAL A 76 3.40 3.35 17.62
CA VAL A 76 1.94 3.27 17.56
C VAL A 76 1.35 2.83 18.89
N GLU A 77 1.94 1.89 19.65
CA GLU A 77 1.35 1.47 20.93
C GLU A 77 1.30 2.61 21.97
N GLU A 78 2.33 3.46 22.01
CA GLU A 78 2.40 4.61 22.94
C GLU A 78 1.54 5.79 22.45
N LEU A 79 1.48 6.04 21.14
CA LEU A 79 0.52 6.98 20.57
C LEU A 79 -0.91 6.49 20.81
N PHE A 80 -1.27 5.26 20.42
CA PHE A 80 -2.66 4.77 20.44
C PHE A 80 -3.26 4.66 21.84
N ALA A 81 -2.42 4.51 22.87
CA ALA A 81 -2.87 4.55 24.25
C ALA A 81 -3.33 5.96 24.70
N GLN A 82 -2.95 7.03 23.99
CA GLN A 82 -3.17 8.43 24.41
C GLN A 82 -3.72 9.36 23.30
N THR A 83 -3.78 8.92 22.03
CA THR A 83 -4.01 9.81 20.88
C THR A 83 -5.43 9.77 20.33
N SER A 84 -5.81 10.90 19.74
CA SER A 84 -7.09 11.13 19.07
C SER A 84 -7.16 10.38 17.72
N LYS A 85 -8.39 10.13 17.22
CA LYS A 85 -8.68 9.52 15.89
C LYS A 85 -7.85 10.14 14.74
N TYR A 86 -7.49 11.41 14.87
CA TYR A 86 -6.69 12.20 13.94
C TYR A 86 -5.24 11.70 13.79
N GLU A 87 -4.57 11.34 14.89
CA GLU A 87 -3.13 11.08 14.89
C GLU A 87 -2.78 9.72 14.27
N VAL A 88 -3.66 8.72 14.44
CA VAL A 88 -3.52 7.41 13.79
C VAL A 88 -3.60 7.54 12.27
N LEU A 89 -4.60 8.26 11.76
CA LEU A 89 -4.75 8.42 10.32
C LEU A 89 -3.66 9.32 9.75
N PHE A 90 -3.33 10.41 10.44
CA PHE A 90 -2.21 11.26 10.06
C PHE A 90 -0.91 10.47 9.96
N TYR A 91 -0.66 9.57 10.92
CA TYR A 91 0.46 8.65 10.90
C TYR A 91 0.41 7.73 9.67
N ILE A 92 -0.72 7.04 9.44
CA ILE A 92 -0.90 6.15 8.28
C ILE A 92 -0.64 6.92 6.97
N LEU A 93 -1.26 8.08 6.79
CA LEU A 93 -1.11 8.90 5.59
C LEU A 93 0.32 9.41 5.41
N ASN A 94 1.03 9.79 6.48
CA ASN A 94 2.43 10.17 6.41
C ASN A 94 3.38 8.99 6.12
N LYS A 95 3.00 7.77 6.47
CA LYS A 95 3.79 6.59 6.08
C LYS A 95 3.55 6.25 4.63
N PHE A 96 2.28 6.22 4.23
CA PHE A 96 1.90 6.05 2.83
C PHE A 96 2.50 7.13 1.94
N SER A 97 2.59 8.39 2.41
CA SER A 97 3.14 9.53 1.66
C SER A 97 4.57 9.31 1.13
N LYS A 98 5.33 8.40 1.74
CA LYS A 98 6.71 8.09 1.36
C LYS A 98 6.81 7.08 0.20
N ASP A 99 5.77 6.28 -0.04
CA ASP A 99 5.70 5.28 -1.11
C ASP A 99 4.32 5.32 -1.83
N THR A 100 3.82 6.54 -2.06
CA THR A 100 2.46 6.77 -2.57
C THR A 100 2.26 6.26 -3.96
N THR A 101 3.28 6.39 -4.81
CA THR A 101 3.15 6.07 -6.23
C THR A 101 2.98 4.56 -6.42
N ARG A 102 3.73 3.72 -5.70
CA ARG A 102 3.59 2.26 -5.82
C ARG A 102 2.23 1.80 -5.28
N SER A 103 1.83 2.33 -4.13
CA SER A 103 0.56 1.97 -3.49
C SER A 103 -0.67 2.47 -4.26
N SER A 104 -0.63 3.68 -4.82
CA SER A 104 -1.72 4.24 -5.63
C SER A 104 -1.90 3.46 -6.94
N ILE A 105 -0.81 3.06 -7.59
CA ILE A 105 -0.86 2.22 -8.79
C ILE A 105 -1.50 0.86 -8.48
N LEU A 106 -1.09 0.20 -7.41
CA LEU A 106 -1.60 -1.12 -7.05
C LEU A 106 -3.03 -1.11 -6.51
N LEU A 107 -3.45 -0.05 -5.83
CA LEU A 107 -4.83 0.13 -5.36
C LEU A 107 -5.76 0.75 -6.42
N GLY A 108 -5.19 1.25 -7.52
CA GLY A 108 -5.90 1.89 -8.61
C GLY A 108 -6.55 0.91 -9.59
N GLU A 109 -7.22 1.45 -10.61
CA GLU A 109 -8.01 0.67 -11.58
C GLU A 109 -7.19 -0.36 -12.37
N ASN A 110 -5.91 -0.07 -12.59
CA ASN A 110 -4.98 -0.95 -13.30
C ASN A 110 -4.22 -1.91 -12.36
N GLY A 111 -4.44 -1.81 -11.06
CA GLY A 111 -3.75 -2.58 -10.03
C GLY A 111 -4.09 -4.07 -10.02
N ASP A 112 -3.60 -4.79 -9.01
CA ASP A 112 -4.08 -6.14 -8.70
C ASP A 112 -5.30 -6.05 -7.76
N PRO A 113 -6.50 -6.50 -8.18
CA PRO A 113 -7.66 -6.55 -7.29
C PRO A 113 -7.41 -7.32 -5.98
N SER A 114 -6.51 -8.32 -6.00
CA SER A 114 -6.15 -9.09 -4.81
C SER A 114 -5.46 -8.23 -3.75
N PHE A 115 -4.74 -7.18 -4.17
CA PHE A 115 -4.03 -6.29 -3.28
C PHE A 115 -4.96 -5.47 -2.40
N VAL A 116 -6.11 -5.03 -2.91
CA VAL A 116 -7.12 -4.31 -2.11
C VAL A 116 -7.55 -5.15 -0.90
N HIS A 117 -7.77 -6.45 -1.11
CA HIS A 117 -8.13 -7.37 -0.03
C HIS A 117 -6.96 -7.55 0.96
N LYS A 118 -5.75 -7.77 0.44
CA LYS A 118 -4.53 -7.94 1.23
C LYS A 118 -4.23 -6.72 2.10
N MET A 119 -4.36 -5.52 1.54
CA MET A 119 -4.17 -4.25 2.22
C MET A 119 -5.27 -3.99 3.25
N THR A 120 -6.54 -4.25 2.92
CA THR A 120 -7.66 -4.13 3.88
C THR A 120 -7.40 -4.99 5.11
N LYS A 121 -6.99 -6.25 4.91
CA LYS A 121 -6.62 -7.15 6.00
C LYS A 121 -5.44 -6.61 6.82
N SER A 122 -4.41 -6.10 6.15
CA SER A 122 -3.25 -5.47 6.82
C SER A 122 -3.67 -4.28 7.68
N VAL A 123 -4.49 -3.38 7.15
CA VAL A 123 -4.97 -2.21 7.90
C VAL A 123 -5.77 -2.62 9.13
N LYS A 124 -6.68 -3.58 9.00
CA LYS A 124 -7.48 -4.10 10.13
C LYS A 124 -6.63 -4.72 11.23
N VAL A 125 -5.57 -5.44 10.88
CA VAL A 125 -4.70 -6.14 11.83
C VAL A 125 -3.70 -5.21 12.50
N ASN A 126 -3.11 -4.28 11.74
CA ASN A 126 -2.02 -3.43 12.23
C ASN A 126 -2.50 -2.09 12.81
N PHE A 127 -3.71 -1.68 12.46
CA PHE A 127 -4.36 -0.48 13.00
C PHE A 127 -5.76 -0.83 13.53
N PRO A 128 -5.88 -1.80 14.46
CA PRO A 128 -7.17 -2.17 15.04
C PRO A 128 -7.70 -0.95 15.75
N THR A 129 -8.91 -0.52 15.41
CA THR A 129 -9.48 0.65 16.09
C THR A 129 -10.12 0.20 17.39
N ASP A 130 -9.76 0.85 18.50
CA ASP A 130 -10.55 0.73 19.72
C ASP A 130 -11.84 1.55 19.54
N VAL A 131 -12.85 0.91 18.98
CA VAL A 131 -14.21 1.44 18.80
C VAL A 131 -14.89 1.84 20.12
N ARG A 132 -14.31 1.51 21.27
CA ARG A 132 -14.79 1.91 22.60
C ARG A 132 -14.82 3.44 22.81
N GLN A 133 -14.11 4.22 22.01
CA GLN A 133 -14.19 5.68 22.05
C GLN A 133 -15.38 6.26 21.25
N MET A 134 -16.01 5.45 20.42
CA MET A 134 -17.29 5.78 19.79
C MET A 134 -18.38 5.15 20.66
N GLU A 135 -19.52 5.80 20.87
CA GLU A 135 -20.68 5.20 21.57
C GLU A 135 -21.34 4.08 20.73
N ILE A 136 -20.54 3.31 19.99
CA ILE A 136 -20.95 2.21 19.14
C ILE A 136 -20.98 0.95 20.01
N PRO A 137 -22.14 0.27 20.12
CA PRO A 137 -22.22 -1.01 20.80
C PRO A 137 -21.22 -2.02 20.22
N SER A 138 -20.54 -2.78 21.09
CA SER A 138 -19.48 -3.74 20.72
C SER A 138 -19.90 -4.78 19.66
N LYS A 139 -21.21 -5.04 19.53
CA LYS A 139 -21.76 -5.92 18.49
C LYS A 139 -21.53 -5.40 17.05
N TYR A 140 -21.09 -4.16 16.89
CA TYR A 140 -20.82 -3.53 15.58
C TYR A 140 -19.32 -3.34 15.29
N ASP A 141 -18.43 -3.88 16.12
CA ASP A 141 -16.98 -3.68 16.00
C ASP A 141 -16.44 -4.13 14.63
N GLU A 142 -16.92 -5.27 14.12
CA GLU A 142 -16.54 -5.77 12.80
C GLU A 142 -16.94 -4.80 11.68
N LEU A 143 -18.18 -4.32 11.70
CA LEU A 143 -18.72 -3.36 10.73
C LEU A 143 -17.96 -2.03 10.77
N ALA A 144 -17.66 -1.53 11.97
CA ALA A 144 -16.92 -0.29 12.15
C ALA A 144 -15.48 -0.39 11.64
N ASN A 145 -14.81 -1.53 11.88
CA ASN A 145 -13.47 -1.79 11.37
C ASN A 145 -13.44 -1.93 9.85
N ASP A 146 -14.43 -2.61 9.25
CA ASP A 146 -14.54 -2.74 7.80
C ASP A 146 -14.79 -1.40 7.10
N LEU A 147 -15.68 -0.58 7.65
CA LEU A 147 -15.96 0.76 7.11
C LEU A 147 -14.72 1.65 7.15
N LYS A 148 -14.00 1.66 8.28
CA LYS A 148 -12.77 2.46 8.43
C LYS A 148 -11.66 1.99 7.49
N ALA A 149 -11.41 0.68 7.43
CA ALA A 149 -10.43 0.13 6.51
C ALA A 149 -10.78 0.50 5.07
N SER A 150 -12.04 0.32 4.66
CA SER A 150 -12.51 0.70 3.32
C SER A 150 -12.29 2.18 3.01
N ALA A 151 -12.57 3.07 3.98
CA ALA A 151 -12.34 4.50 3.81
C ALA A 151 -10.85 4.82 3.66
N VAL A 152 -9.99 4.26 4.51
CA VAL A 152 -8.53 4.41 4.40
C VAL A 152 -8.05 3.93 3.03
N ILE A 153 -8.42 2.72 2.60
CA ILE A 153 -8.03 2.17 1.30
C ILE A 153 -8.47 3.07 0.13
N ASN A 154 -9.71 3.57 0.15
CA ASN A 154 -10.20 4.45 -0.90
C ASN A 154 -9.46 5.80 -0.94
N PHE A 155 -9.07 6.34 0.22
CA PHE A 155 -8.24 7.55 0.27
C PHE A 155 -6.82 7.29 -0.25
N LEU A 156 -6.23 6.15 0.09
CA LEU A 156 -4.90 5.77 -0.37
C LEU A 156 -4.87 5.54 -1.89
N ALA A 157 -5.87 4.86 -2.43
CA ALA A 157 -6.03 4.66 -3.87
C ALA A 157 -6.09 5.99 -4.65
N LYS A 158 -6.63 7.05 -4.02
CA LYS A 158 -6.79 8.38 -4.61
C LYS A 158 -5.82 9.40 -4.02
N PHE A 159 -4.80 8.96 -3.29
CA PHE A 159 -3.97 9.84 -2.47
C PHE A 159 -3.32 10.93 -3.31
N GLU A 160 -2.73 10.58 -4.46
CA GLU A 160 -2.10 11.57 -5.35
C GLU A 160 -3.08 12.62 -5.88
N ALA A 161 -4.33 12.24 -6.13
CA ALA A 161 -5.36 13.17 -6.58
C ALA A 161 -5.80 14.11 -5.45
N TYR A 162 -5.89 13.61 -4.22
CA TYR A 162 -6.24 14.39 -3.04
C TYR A 162 -5.09 15.28 -2.58
N ASN A 163 -3.85 14.80 -2.59
CA ASN A 163 -2.67 15.52 -2.13
C ASN A 163 -2.28 16.70 -3.04
N LYS A 164 -2.86 16.78 -4.25
CA LYS A 164 -2.82 17.98 -5.11
C LYS A 164 -3.71 19.12 -4.61
N LYS A 165 -4.68 18.82 -3.73
CA LYS A 165 -5.73 19.75 -3.28
C LYS A 165 -5.72 19.97 -1.76
N TYR A 166 -5.29 18.99 -1.00
CA TYR A 166 -5.35 18.97 0.45
C TYR A 166 -4.02 18.48 1.02
N THR A 167 -3.57 19.04 2.15
CA THR A 167 -2.42 18.51 2.87
C THR A 167 -2.78 17.23 3.63
N ILE A 168 -1.77 16.48 4.08
CA ILE A 168 -1.98 15.28 4.89
C ILE A 168 -2.72 15.62 6.20
N GLU A 169 -2.41 16.77 6.80
CA GLU A 169 -3.10 17.31 7.98
C GLU A 169 -4.57 17.57 7.68
N GLU A 170 -4.89 18.22 6.57
CA GLU A 170 -6.29 18.51 6.20
C GLU A 170 -7.10 17.22 5.95
N ILE A 171 -6.49 16.24 5.28
CA ILE A 171 -7.13 14.94 5.04
C ILE A 171 -7.32 14.20 6.37
N ALA A 172 -6.30 14.16 7.22
CA ALA A 172 -6.42 13.52 8.53
C ALA A 172 -7.49 14.20 9.40
N TYR A 173 -7.59 15.53 9.33
CA TYR A 173 -8.58 16.32 10.06
C TYR A 173 -9.99 16.01 9.56
N PHE A 174 -10.21 15.92 8.26
CA PHE A 174 -11.52 15.54 7.72
C PHE A 174 -12.06 14.23 8.31
N PHE A 175 -11.21 13.22 8.48
CA PHE A 175 -11.61 11.94 9.07
C PHE A 175 -11.87 11.98 10.58
N SER A 176 -11.36 13.00 11.29
CA SER A 176 -11.69 13.21 12.69
C SER A 176 -13.08 13.86 12.88
N LEU A 177 -13.65 14.45 11.82
CA LEU A 177 -14.98 15.06 11.82
C LEU A 177 -16.12 14.05 11.60
N ILE A 178 -15.83 12.92 10.95
CA ILE A 178 -16.74 11.78 10.76
C ILE A 178 -16.42 10.67 11.75
#